data_AF-A0A965UTR5-F1
#
_entry.id   AF-A0A965UTR5-F1
#
_cell.length_a   1.000
_cell.length_b   1.000
_cell.length_c   1.000
_cell.angle_alpha   90.00
_cell.angle_beta   90.00
_cell.angle_gamma   90.00
#
_symmetry.space_group_name_H-M   'P 1'
#
loop_
_entity.id
_entity.type
_entity.pdbx_description
1 polymer ?
#
loop_
_entity_poly.entity_id
_entity_poly.type
_entity_poly.pdbx_seq_one_letter_code
_entity_poly.pdbx_strand_id
1 'polypeptide(L)'
;ADKVKVVVTRTNAWEQATLTEMYRASHEEDAVYLYAHTKGAANPSLTTQLWGRSMLFFNVVAWERCLQLLEGVDAVGCHWITKEQFPHMADQNNPEGYPYFGGNFWWAKSSHIKELGEPKREQRYQAEHWIGKKPDTKVFDSNPGWPSPEKFVVTF
;
A
#
# COMPACT_ATOMS: atom_id res chain seq x y z
N ALA A 1 4.50 -24.09 -15.13
CA ALA A 1 4.82 -22.67 -15.32
C ALA A 1 5.49 -22.16 -14.06
N ASP A 2 6.55 -21.35 -14.19
CA ASP A 2 7.20 -20.74 -13.03
C ASP A 2 6.21 -19.82 -12.31
N LYS A 3 6.03 -20.04 -11.01
CA LYS A 3 5.12 -19.26 -10.16
C LYS A 3 5.70 -17.90 -9.77
N VAL A 4 6.94 -17.61 -10.18
CA VAL A 4 7.67 -16.39 -9.83
C VAL A 4 8.39 -15.86 -11.07
N LYS A 5 8.24 -14.57 -11.32
CA LYS A 5 8.92 -13.84 -12.40
C LYS A 5 9.48 -12.54 -11.85
N VAL A 6 10.77 -12.30 -12.06
CA VAL A 6 11.38 -10.99 -11.79
C VAL A 6 11.09 -10.08 -12.96
N VAL A 7 10.23 -9.07 -12.75
CA VAL A 7 9.85 -8.11 -13.81
C VAL A 7 10.77 -6.90 -13.87
N VAL A 8 11.46 -6.58 -12.76
CA VAL A 8 12.38 -5.45 -12.69
C VAL A 8 13.46 -5.70 -11.64
N THR A 9 14.67 -5.22 -11.91
CA THR A 9 15.76 -5.16 -10.93
C THR A 9 16.42 -3.79 -11.04
N ARG A 10 16.56 -3.10 -9.91
CA ARG A 10 17.20 -1.78 -9.83
C ARG A 10 18.03 -1.73 -8.55
N THR A 11 19.21 -1.13 -8.65
CA THR A 11 20.11 -0.90 -7.50
C THR A 11 19.86 0.47 -6.87
N ASN A 12 19.45 1.46 -7.66
CA ASN A 12 19.14 2.81 -7.23
C ASN A 12 17.68 3.14 -7.55
N ALA A 13 16.76 2.61 -6.74
CA ALA A 13 15.35 2.95 -6.83
C ALA A 13 14.68 2.78 -5.47
N TRP A 14 13.53 3.42 -5.31
CA TRP A 14 12.62 3.16 -4.22
C TRP A 14 11.46 2.28 -4.72
N GLU A 15 10.43 2.17 -3.89
CA GLU A 15 9.19 1.43 -4.11
C GLU A 15 8.54 1.68 -5.49
N GLN A 16 8.70 2.88 -6.06
CA GLN A 16 8.19 3.24 -7.38
C GLN A 16 8.67 2.34 -8.51
N ALA A 17 9.83 1.67 -8.40
CA ALA A 17 10.27 0.74 -9.43
C ALA A 17 9.26 -0.41 -9.61
N THR A 18 8.77 -0.97 -8.50
CA THR A 18 7.77 -2.04 -8.52
C THR A 18 6.39 -1.49 -8.89
N LEU A 19 6.00 -0.34 -8.32
CA LEU A 19 4.69 0.27 -8.60
C LEU A 19 4.52 0.66 -10.07
N THR A 20 5.59 1.12 -10.75
CA THR A 20 5.53 1.39 -12.19
C THR A 20 5.26 0.13 -13.01
N GLU A 21 5.89 -1.00 -12.69
CA GLU A 21 5.62 -2.24 -13.43
C GLU A 21 4.23 -2.79 -13.10
N MET A 22 3.74 -2.63 -11.86
CA MET A 22 2.36 -2.94 -11.48
C MET A 22 1.36 -2.08 -12.26
N TYR A 23 1.61 -0.77 -12.38
CA TYR A 23 0.79 0.14 -13.19
C TYR A 23 0.76 -0.27 -14.67
N ARG A 24 1.90 -0.67 -15.24
CA ARG A 24 1.94 -1.17 -16.63
C ARG A 24 1.16 -2.48 -16.78
N ALA A 25 1.37 -3.44 -15.88
CA ALA A 25 0.66 -4.71 -15.89
C ALA A 25 -0.86 -4.53 -15.77
N SER A 26 -1.33 -3.55 -14.99
CA SER A 26 -2.77 -3.29 -14.85
C SER A 26 -3.47 -2.80 -16.13
N HIS A 27 -2.73 -2.40 -17.16
CA HIS A 27 -3.28 -2.06 -18.47
C HIS A 27 -3.46 -3.29 -19.37
N GLU A 28 -2.66 -4.33 -19.13
CA GLU A 28 -2.62 -5.55 -19.94
C GLU A 28 -3.42 -6.70 -19.31
N GLU A 29 -3.54 -6.69 -17.98
CA GLU A 29 -4.10 -7.79 -17.20
C GLU A 29 -5.26 -7.33 -16.32
N ASP A 30 -6.42 -7.97 -16.48
CA ASP A 30 -7.52 -7.84 -15.55
C ASP A 30 -7.29 -8.74 -14.32
N ALA A 31 -6.65 -8.17 -13.31
CA ALA A 31 -6.24 -8.87 -12.11
C ALA A 31 -6.48 -8.05 -10.84
N VAL A 32 -6.41 -8.74 -9.71
CA VAL A 32 -6.32 -8.15 -8.38
C VAL A 32 -4.86 -8.21 -7.92
N TYR A 33 -4.32 -7.07 -7.52
CA TYR A 33 -2.92 -6.90 -7.16
C TYR A 33 -2.78 -6.73 -5.66
N LEU A 34 -1.78 -7.40 -5.08
CA LEU A 34 -1.23 -7.08 -3.76
C LEU A 34 0.07 -6.30 -3.97
N TYR A 35 0.16 -5.11 -3.36
CA TYR A 35 1.43 -4.44 -3.15
C TYR A 35 1.93 -4.65 -1.72
N ALA A 36 3.19 -5.03 -1.59
CA ALA A 36 3.90 -5.18 -0.33
C ALA A 36 5.41 -4.99 -0.56
N HIS A 37 6.13 -4.59 0.49
CA HIS A 37 7.58 -4.40 0.44
C HIS A 37 8.25 -4.79 1.77
N THR A 38 9.58 -4.74 1.83
CA THR A 38 10.36 -5.15 3.01
C THR A 38 10.40 -4.06 4.09
N LYS A 39 9.23 -3.59 4.55
CA LYS A 39 9.13 -2.55 5.60
C LYS A 39 9.95 -2.95 6.82
N GLY A 40 10.82 -2.05 7.26
CA GLY A 40 11.67 -2.25 8.44
C GLY A 40 12.98 -2.99 8.20
N ALA A 41 13.27 -3.45 6.97
CA ALA A 41 14.53 -4.14 6.68
C ALA A 41 15.77 -3.27 6.97
N ALA A 42 15.69 -1.96 6.72
CA ALA A 42 16.79 -1.03 6.98
C ALA A 42 16.88 -0.56 8.44
N ASN A 43 15.79 -0.62 9.21
CA ASN A 43 15.75 -0.22 10.63
C ASN A 43 14.80 -1.13 11.41
N PRO A 44 15.30 -2.27 11.91
CA PRO A 44 14.47 -3.33 12.50
C PRO A 44 14.16 -3.10 13.98
N SER A 45 13.66 -1.90 14.34
CA SER A 45 13.15 -1.68 15.70
C SER A 45 11.99 -2.62 16.03
N LEU A 46 11.77 -2.93 17.32
CA LEU A 46 10.63 -3.78 17.73
C LEU A 46 9.30 -3.25 17.18
N THR A 47 9.07 -1.94 17.31
CA THR A 47 7.87 -1.27 16.78
C THR A 47 7.73 -1.46 15.28
N THR A 48 8.81 -1.32 14.51
CA THR A 48 8.77 -1.50 13.05
C THR A 48 8.53 -2.95 12.65
N GLN A 49 9.10 -3.90 13.39
CA GLN A 49 8.86 -5.33 13.18
C GLN A 49 7.41 -5.71 13.49
N LEU A 50 6.84 -5.21 14.59
CA LEU A 50 5.44 -5.43 14.95
C LEU A 50 4.50 -4.81 13.92
N TRP A 51 4.79 -3.60 13.45
CA TRP A 51 4.03 -2.96 12.38
C TRP A 51 4.06 -3.78 11.09
N GLY A 52 5.25 -4.20 10.65
CA GLY A 52 5.41 -5.06 9.46
C GLY A 52 4.65 -6.38 9.58
N ARG A 53 4.73 -7.05 10.73
CA ARG A 53 3.96 -8.29 11.02
C ARG A 53 2.46 -8.05 10.98
N SER A 54 1.99 -6.94 11.55
CA SER A 54 0.59 -6.57 11.52
C SER A 54 0.09 -6.35 10.09
N MET A 55 0.87 -5.67 9.23
CA MET A 55 0.52 -5.49 7.82
C MET A 55 0.50 -6.81 7.04
N LEU A 56 1.44 -7.72 7.33
CA LEU A 56 1.46 -9.08 6.77
C LEU A 56 0.23 -9.87 7.20
N PHE A 57 -0.21 -9.77 8.45
CA PHE A 57 -1.44 -10.42 8.89
C PHE A 57 -2.64 -9.93 8.07
N PHE A 58 -2.86 -8.61 8.03
CA PHE A 58 -4.04 -8.06 7.38
C PHE A 58 -4.05 -8.26 5.86
N ASN A 59 -2.90 -8.25 5.18
CA ASN A 59 -2.85 -8.31 3.72
C ASN A 59 -2.42 -9.67 3.15
N VAL A 60 -1.64 -10.46 3.86
CA VAL A 60 -1.09 -11.73 3.34
C VAL A 60 -1.73 -12.93 4.01
N VAL A 61 -1.80 -12.95 5.34
CA VAL A 61 -2.43 -14.08 6.06
C VAL A 61 -3.94 -14.07 5.85
N ALA A 62 -4.58 -12.91 5.99
CA ALA A 62 -6.01 -12.72 5.80
C ALA A 62 -6.40 -12.42 4.34
N TRP A 63 -5.64 -12.88 3.34
CA TRP A 63 -5.82 -12.51 1.93
C TRP A 63 -7.22 -12.83 1.38
N GLU A 64 -7.83 -13.96 1.77
CA GLU A 64 -9.19 -14.33 1.33
C GLU A 64 -10.21 -13.27 1.75
N ARG A 65 -10.08 -12.76 2.98
CA ARG A 65 -10.90 -11.67 3.49
C ARG A 65 -10.65 -10.39 2.70
N CYS A 66 -9.40 -10.08 2.33
CA CYS A 66 -9.12 -8.93 1.48
C CYS A 66 -9.83 -9.02 0.14
N LEU A 67 -9.80 -10.18 -0.52
CA LEU A 67 -10.47 -10.36 -1.81
C LEU A 67 -11.99 -10.21 -1.71
N GLN A 68 -12.61 -10.78 -0.66
CA GLN A 68 -14.05 -10.61 -0.41
C GLN A 68 -14.42 -9.14 -0.20
N LEU A 69 -13.65 -8.42 0.62
CA LEU A 69 -13.90 -7.01 0.91
C LEU A 69 -13.70 -6.12 -0.32
N LEU A 70 -12.76 -6.48 -1.20
CA LEU A 70 -12.45 -5.75 -2.43
C LEU A 70 -13.61 -5.79 -3.44
N GLU A 71 -14.59 -6.70 -3.32
CA GLU A 71 -15.74 -6.73 -4.21
C GLU A 71 -16.51 -5.40 -4.25
N GLY A 72 -16.63 -4.71 -3.10
CA GLY A 72 -17.37 -3.45 -2.96
C GLY A 72 -16.56 -2.16 -2.96
N VAL A 73 -15.22 -2.25 -3.01
CA VAL A 73 -14.32 -1.08 -2.89
C VAL A 73 -13.21 -1.11 -3.95
N ASP A 74 -12.43 -0.04 -4.03
CA ASP A 74 -11.32 0.10 -4.98
C ASP A 74 -10.01 -0.46 -4.42
N ALA A 75 -9.79 -0.33 -3.11
CA ALA A 75 -8.61 -0.83 -2.42
C ALA A 75 -8.93 -1.33 -1.00
N VAL A 76 -8.15 -2.30 -0.53
CA VAL A 76 -8.22 -2.84 0.84
C VAL A 76 -6.83 -2.82 1.45
N GLY A 77 -6.72 -2.42 2.70
CA GLY A 77 -5.46 -2.44 3.43
C GLY A 77 -5.68 -2.27 4.93
N CYS A 78 -4.67 -1.75 5.62
CA CYS A 78 -4.78 -1.38 7.03
C CYS A 78 -4.19 0.02 7.25
N HIS A 79 -4.73 0.76 8.22
CA HIS A 79 -4.28 2.10 8.58
C HIS A 79 -4.45 3.10 7.43
N TRP A 80 -5.67 3.26 6.91
CA TRP A 80 -5.99 4.32 5.95
C TRP A 80 -5.96 5.68 6.64
N ILE A 81 -4.91 6.44 6.35
CA ILE A 81 -4.63 7.74 6.92
C ILE A 81 -5.17 8.80 5.95
N THR A 82 -5.98 9.72 6.46
CA THR A 82 -6.46 10.88 5.71
C THR A 82 -6.11 12.17 6.44
N LYS A 83 -6.01 13.29 5.70
CA LYS A 83 -5.71 14.60 6.28
C LYS A 83 -6.84 15.13 7.17
N GLU A 84 -8.07 14.68 6.95
CA GLU A 84 -9.23 15.05 7.76
C GLU A 84 -9.13 14.44 9.17
N GLN A 85 -8.65 13.19 9.28
CA GLN A 85 -8.45 12.52 10.56
C GLN A 85 -7.10 12.86 11.20
N PHE A 86 -6.05 13.01 10.39
CA PHE A 86 -4.68 13.23 10.84
C PHE A 86 -4.04 14.40 10.10
N PRO A 87 -4.37 15.66 10.41
CA PRO A 87 -3.91 16.82 9.63
C PRO A 87 -2.39 16.93 9.43
N HIS A 88 -1.61 16.42 10.38
CA HIS A 88 -0.15 16.39 10.32
C HIS A 88 0.42 15.47 9.24
N MET A 89 -0.37 14.58 8.65
CA MET A 89 0.06 13.76 7.51
C MET A 89 0.29 14.60 6.24
N ALA A 90 -0.37 15.77 6.14
CA ALA A 90 -0.10 16.74 5.10
C ALA A 90 1.15 17.54 5.49
N ASP A 91 2.31 17.09 5.00
CA ASP A 91 3.62 17.64 5.32
C ASP A 91 4.40 17.98 4.03
N GLN A 92 5.68 18.34 4.16
CA GLN A 92 6.55 18.60 3.01
C GLN A 92 6.74 17.41 2.05
N ASN A 93 6.48 16.17 2.50
CA ASN A 93 6.59 14.95 1.71
C ASN A 93 5.24 14.53 1.11
N ASN A 94 4.12 15.06 1.60
CA ASN A 94 2.78 14.86 1.07
C ASN A 94 1.97 16.18 1.14
N PRO A 95 2.38 17.22 0.39
CA PRO A 95 1.80 18.55 0.52
C PRO A 95 0.32 18.62 0.12
N GLU A 96 -0.09 17.79 -0.83
CA GLU A 96 -1.49 17.68 -1.28
C GLU A 96 -2.38 16.94 -0.26
N GLY A 97 -1.74 16.23 0.67
CA GLY A 97 -2.40 15.43 1.68
C GLY A 97 -3.16 14.25 1.08
N TYR A 98 -2.60 13.58 0.06
CA TYR A 98 -3.21 12.37 -0.50
C TYR A 98 -3.31 11.30 0.58
N PRO A 99 -4.47 10.64 0.76
CA PRO A 99 -4.63 9.58 1.75
C PRO A 99 -3.85 8.33 1.37
N TYR A 100 -3.53 7.48 2.35
CA TYR A 100 -2.74 6.26 2.10
C TYR A 100 -2.88 5.22 3.21
N PHE A 101 -2.55 3.97 2.89
CA PHE A 101 -2.38 2.92 3.90
C PHE A 101 -1.00 3.06 4.55
N GLY A 102 -0.95 3.35 5.84
CA GLY A 102 0.28 3.50 6.59
C GLY A 102 1.17 2.27 6.47
N GLY A 103 2.36 2.45 5.91
CA GLY A 103 3.32 1.36 5.67
C GLY A 103 3.25 0.74 4.27
N ASN A 104 2.31 1.17 3.44
CA ASN A 104 2.18 0.88 2.01
C ASN A 104 2.00 -0.62 1.68
N PHE A 105 1.04 -1.27 2.35
CA PHE A 105 0.58 -2.62 2.01
C PHE A 105 -0.91 -2.57 1.70
N TRP A 106 -1.31 -3.06 0.53
CA TRP A 106 -2.70 -2.99 0.10
C TRP A 106 -2.99 -3.92 -1.08
N TRP A 107 -4.26 -4.26 -1.21
CA TRP A 107 -4.86 -4.90 -2.37
C TRP A 107 -5.63 -3.87 -3.21
N ALA A 108 -5.58 -3.96 -4.53
CA ALA A 108 -6.43 -3.15 -5.42
C ALA A 108 -6.70 -3.87 -6.75
N LYS A 109 -7.79 -3.48 -7.41
CA LYS A 109 -8.15 -3.99 -8.75
C LYS A 109 -7.32 -3.30 -9.84
N SER A 110 -7.02 -4.02 -10.92
CA SER A 110 -6.47 -3.50 -12.18
C SER A 110 -7.20 -2.22 -12.63
N SER A 111 -8.54 -2.26 -12.54
CA SER A 111 -9.45 -1.19 -12.94
C SER A 111 -9.25 0.11 -12.16
N HIS A 112 -8.84 0.01 -10.90
CA HIS A 112 -8.50 1.16 -10.08
C HIS A 112 -7.07 1.65 -10.39
N ILE A 113 -6.10 0.74 -10.42
CA ILE A 113 -4.67 1.06 -10.60
C ILE A 113 -4.42 1.84 -11.90
N LYS A 114 -5.07 1.44 -13.01
CA LYS A 114 -4.88 2.10 -14.30
C LYS A 114 -5.30 3.58 -14.31
N GLU A 115 -6.20 3.97 -13.40
CA GLU A 115 -6.71 5.35 -13.29
C GLU A 115 -5.85 6.26 -12.41
N LEU A 116 -4.89 5.72 -11.64
CA LEU A 116 -4.00 6.51 -10.77
C LEU A 116 -2.95 7.32 -11.56
N GLY A 117 -2.66 6.88 -12.78
CA GLY A 117 -1.51 7.29 -13.57
C GLY A 117 -0.18 6.77 -13.00
N GLU A 118 0.89 6.84 -13.79
CA GLU A 118 2.20 6.32 -13.38
C GLU A 118 2.71 7.00 -12.08
N PRO A 119 3.32 6.25 -11.14
CA PRO A 119 3.90 6.83 -9.93
C PRO A 119 5.01 7.85 -10.24
N LYS A 120 4.93 9.03 -9.62
CA LYS A 120 6.00 10.04 -9.67
C LYS A 120 7.23 9.57 -8.89
N ARG A 121 8.42 9.94 -9.37
CA ARG A 121 9.72 9.48 -8.84
C ARG A 121 10.60 10.62 -8.29
N GLU A 122 9.98 11.74 -7.94
CA GLU A 122 10.70 12.92 -7.45
C GLU A 122 11.22 12.69 -6.03
N GLN A 123 10.47 11.94 -5.21
CA GLN A 123 10.85 11.61 -3.83
C GLN A 123 10.21 10.31 -3.35
N ARG A 124 10.85 9.62 -2.39
CA ARG A 124 10.49 8.25 -1.98
C ARG A 124 9.05 8.11 -1.45
N TYR A 125 8.54 9.10 -0.74
CA TYR A 125 7.22 9.05 -0.09
C TYR A 125 6.08 9.13 -1.12
N GLN A 126 6.35 9.52 -2.37
CA GLN A 126 5.37 9.45 -3.46
C GLN A 126 4.85 8.04 -3.73
N ALA A 127 5.63 7.01 -3.41
CA ALA A 127 5.15 5.64 -3.48
C ALA A 127 4.08 5.33 -2.43
N GLU A 128 4.23 5.86 -1.20
CA GLU A 128 3.35 5.54 -0.08
C GLU A 128 1.95 6.11 -0.29
N HIS A 129 1.85 7.31 -0.88
CA HIS A 129 0.56 7.96 -1.15
C HIS A 129 -0.02 7.78 -2.55
N TRP A 130 0.62 6.97 -3.39
CA TRP A 130 0.18 6.77 -4.78
C TRP A 130 -1.23 6.18 -4.88
N ILE A 131 -1.56 5.22 -4.02
CA ILE A 131 -2.85 4.52 -4.03
C ILE A 131 -4.04 5.44 -3.75
N GLY A 132 -3.87 6.52 -2.97
CA GLY A 132 -4.93 7.49 -2.67
C GLY A 132 -4.93 8.73 -3.56
N LYS A 133 -4.15 8.73 -4.65
CA LYS A 133 -4.05 9.89 -5.55
C LYS A 133 -5.35 10.18 -6.31
N LYS A 134 -6.14 9.14 -6.63
CA LYS A 134 -7.44 9.32 -7.28
C LYS A 134 -8.44 9.84 -6.24
N PRO A 135 -9.10 10.99 -6.49
CA PRO A 135 -10.21 11.45 -5.65
C PRO A 135 -11.31 10.38 -5.56
N ASP A 136 -12.01 10.33 -4.43
CA ASP A 136 -13.14 9.40 -4.21
C ASP A 136 -12.80 7.91 -4.25
N THR A 137 -11.51 7.56 -4.10
CA THR A 137 -11.07 6.17 -3.92
C THR A 137 -11.80 5.54 -2.75
N LYS A 138 -12.62 4.52 -3.01
CA LYS A 138 -13.34 3.78 -1.98
C LYS A 138 -12.40 2.76 -1.38
N VAL A 139 -12.24 2.80 -0.07
CA VAL A 139 -11.34 1.90 0.64
C VAL A 139 -12.04 1.11 1.72
N PHE A 140 -11.52 -0.08 1.99
CA PHE A 140 -11.77 -0.78 3.25
C PHE A 140 -10.49 -0.77 4.09
N ASP A 141 -10.57 -0.19 5.28
CA ASP A 141 -9.49 -0.22 6.26
C ASP A 141 -9.74 -1.34 7.28
N SER A 142 -8.90 -2.36 7.23
CA SER A 142 -8.99 -3.54 8.09
C SER A 142 -8.57 -3.27 9.54
N ASN A 143 -7.88 -2.15 9.79
CA ASN A 143 -7.44 -1.76 11.13
C ASN A 143 -7.36 -0.23 11.27
N PRO A 144 -8.50 0.47 11.43
CA PRO A 144 -8.53 1.93 11.41
C PRO A 144 -7.73 2.61 12.51
N GLY A 145 -7.11 3.72 12.12
CA GLY A 145 -6.35 4.63 12.96
C GLY A 145 -4.86 4.65 12.66
N TRP A 146 -4.16 5.54 13.36
CA TRP A 146 -2.70 5.69 13.21
C TRP A 146 -1.98 4.37 13.55
N PRO A 147 -0.93 3.98 12.81
CA PRO A 147 -0.16 2.77 13.09
C PRO A 147 0.69 2.97 14.35
N SER A 148 0.14 2.56 15.49
CA SER A 148 0.74 2.64 16.81
C SER A 148 0.73 1.27 17.51
N PRO A 149 1.62 1.03 18.51
CA PRO A 149 1.78 -0.28 19.15
C PRO A 149 0.48 -0.93 19.63
N GLU A 150 -0.48 -0.15 20.14
CA GLU A 150 -1.78 -0.61 20.63
C GLU A 150 -2.72 -1.13 19.54
N LYS A 151 -2.41 -0.86 18.27
CA LYS A 151 -3.16 -1.33 17.10
C LYS A 151 -2.50 -2.51 16.41
N PHE A 152 -1.26 -2.87 16.75
CA PHE A 152 -0.53 -3.91 16.04
C PHE A 152 -0.97 -5.31 16.48
N VAL A 153 -1.10 -6.20 15.50
CA VAL A 153 -1.36 -7.61 15.76
C VAL A 153 -0.08 -8.28 16.24
N VAL A 154 -0.08 -8.75 17.48
CA VAL A 154 1.09 -9.38 18.14
C VAL A 154 1.05 -10.91 18.11
N THR A 155 -0.09 -11.51 17.74
CA THR A 155 -0.30 -12.96 17.67
C THR A 155 -1.25 -13.32 16.53
N PHE A 156 -0.84 -14.25 15.66
CA PHE A 156 -1.68 -14.92 14.64
C PHE A 156 -0.97 -16.18 14.12
#